data_AF-A0A2V6EXN4-F1
#
_entry.id   AF-A0A2V6EXN4-F1
#
_cell.length_a   1.000
_cell.length_b   1.000
_cell.length_c   1.000
_cell.angle_alpha   90.00
_cell.angle_beta   90.00
_cell.angle_gamma   90.00
#
_symmetry.space_group_name_H-M   'P 1'
#
loop_
_entity.id
_entity.type
_entity.pdbx_description
1 polymer ?
#
loop_
_entity_poly.entity_id
_entity_poly.type
_entity_poly.pdbx_seq_one_letter_code
_entity_poly.pdbx_strand_id
1 'polypeptide(L)'
;NLRKRYVTMWIDTMGTGIFTMEGTASADGKTITLKGQHAEPGGGHMTHRAVWKIVDSNTQTFDMYGTHEHGKEMKVMEITYTRKQ
;
A
#
# COMPACT_ATOMS: atom_id res chain seq x y z
N ASN A 1 -11.93 -12.30 11.56
CA ASN A 1 -10.57 -11.75 11.40
C ASN A 1 -9.79 -11.96 12.70
N LEU A 2 -9.08 -13.10 12.86
CA LEU A 2 -8.36 -13.44 14.11
C LEU A 2 -7.20 -12.46 14.41
N ARG A 3 -6.49 -12.01 13.37
CA ARG A 3 -5.36 -11.08 13.51
C ARG A 3 -5.77 -9.61 13.50
N LYS A 4 -7.04 -9.31 13.18
CA LYS A 4 -7.57 -7.96 12.93
C LYS A 4 -6.72 -7.16 11.92
N ARG A 5 -6.16 -7.85 10.91
CA ARG A 5 -5.33 -7.26 9.86
C ARG A 5 -6.00 -7.30 8.51
N TYR A 6 -5.65 -6.32 7.69
CA TYR A 6 -5.90 -6.28 6.25
C TYR A 6 -4.63 -6.74 5.56
N VAL A 7 -4.79 -7.49 4.46
CA VAL A 7 -3.70 -7.95 3.61
C VAL A 7 -4.03 -7.51 2.19
N THR A 8 -3.06 -6.92 1.51
CA THR A 8 -3.15 -6.59 0.08
C THR A 8 -2.03 -7.32 -0.67
N MET A 9 -2.35 -7.76 -1.87
CA MET A 9 -1.42 -8.36 -2.81
C MET A 9 -1.45 -7.50 -4.06
N TRP A 10 -0.31 -6.90 -4.36
CA TRP A 10 -0.09 -6.08 -5.53
C TRP A 10 0.62 -6.90 -6.60
N ILE A 11 0.00 -6.98 -7.77
CA ILE A 11 0.48 -7.74 -8.92
C ILE A 11 0.44 -6.79 -10.11
N ASP A 12 1.59 -6.55 -10.73
CA ASP A 12 1.74 -5.68 -11.88
C ASP A 12 2.69 -6.28 -12.92
N THR A 13 2.89 -5.57 -14.02
CA THR A 13 3.77 -5.97 -15.13
C THR A 13 5.18 -5.43 -15.01
N MET A 14 5.51 -4.69 -13.94
CA MET A 14 6.81 -4.09 -13.69
C MET A 14 7.74 -5.01 -12.87
N GLY A 15 7.22 -6.10 -12.31
CA GLY A 15 7.98 -7.10 -11.58
C GLY A 15 7.45 -8.52 -11.77
N THR A 16 8.23 -9.51 -11.34
CA THR A 16 7.85 -10.93 -11.36
C THR A 16 7.35 -11.44 -10.00
N GLY A 17 7.52 -10.64 -8.94
CA GLY A 17 7.12 -10.98 -7.59
C GLY A 17 5.72 -10.49 -7.25
N ILE A 18 5.05 -11.22 -6.36
CA ILE A 18 3.80 -10.74 -5.74
C ILE A 18 4.17 -9.85 -4.55
N PHE A 19 3.84 -8.57 -4.63
CA PHE A 19 4.14 -7.64 -3.55
C PHE A 19 3.03 -7.65 -2.49
N THR A 20 3.34 -8.14 -1.29
CA THR A 20 2.36 -8.27 -0.21
C THR A 20 2.56 -7.17 0.83
N MET A 21 1.47 -6.53 1.27
CA MET A 21 1.48 -5.61 2.40
C MET A 21 0.38 -5.99 3.39
N GLU A 22 0.62 -5.72 4.67
CA GLU A 22 -0.36 -5.94 5.72
C GLU A 22 -0.49 -4.73 6.65
N GLY A 23 -1.63 -4.61 7.32
CA GLY A 23 -1.94 -3.42 8.08
C GLY A 23 -3.22 -3.48 8.89
N THR A 24 -3.56 -2.37 9.52
CA THR A 24 -4.76 -2.21 10.34
C THR A 24 -5.54 -0.98 9.90
N ALA A 25 -6.84 -0.99 10.19
CA ALA A 25 -7.69 0.18 10.02
C ALA A 25 -7.62 1.11 11.25
N SER A 26 -7.89 2.39 11.03
CA SER A 26 -8.22 3.36 12.07
C SER A 26 -9.49 2.95 12.82
N ALA A 27 -9.72 3.56 13.99
CA ALA A 27 -10.87 3.24 14.84
C ALA A 27 -12.23 3.48 14.15
N ASP A 28 -12.30 4.47 13.24
CA ASP A 28 -13.48 4.76 12.42
C ASP A 28 -13.63 3.85 11.19
N GLY A 29 -12.65 2.96 10.95
CA GLY A 29 -12.63 2.04 9.82
C GLY A 29 -12.35 2.68 8.45
N LYS A 30 -12.07 3.99 8.39
CA LYS A 30 -11.98 4.73 7.11
C LYS A 30 -10.58 4.78 6.51
N THR A 31 -9.55 4.58 7.33
CA THR A 31 -8.15 4.64 6.88
C THR A 31 -7.45 3.33 7.21
N ILE A 32 -6.97 2.63 6.19
CA ILE A 32 -6.14 1.43 6.35
C ILE A 32 -4.69 1.81 6.07
N THR A 33 -3.81 1.59 7.05
CA THR A 33 -2.37 1.81 6.87
C THR A 33 -1.69 0.46 6.73
N LEU A 34 -1.06 0.26 5.57
CA LEU A 34 -0.41 -0.97 5.15
C LEU A 34 1.10 -0.76 5.12
N LYS A 35 1.87 -1.80 5.43
CA LYS A 35 3.32 -1.84 5.27
C LYS A 35 3.74 -3.13 4.59
N GLY A 36 4.78 -3.04 3.77
CA GLY A 36 5.42 -4.19 3.15
C GLY A 36 6.81 -3.82 2.67
N GLN A 37 7.56 -4.83 2.23
CA GLN A 37 8.86 -4.63 1.60
C GLN A 37 9.03 -5.62 0.45
N HIS A 38 9.81 -5.25 -0.55
CA HIS A 38 10.25 -6.17 -1.60
C HIS A 38 11.75 -6.01 -1.84
N ALA A 39 12.37 -7.03 -2.42
CA ALA A 39 13.77 -6.95 -2.83
C ALA A 39 13.94 -5.97 -4.00
N GLU A 40 15.09 -5.29 -4.05
CA GLU A 40 15.44 -4.41 -5.15
C GLU A 40 16.40 -5.08 -6.16
N PRO A 41 16.35 -4.71 -7.45
CA PRO A 41 17.40 -5.06 -8.38
C PRO A 41 18.75 -4.52 -7.91
N GLY A 42 19.74 -5.40 -7.73
CA GLY A 42 21.07 -5.02 -7.21
C GLY A 42 21.32 -5.35 -5.74
N GLY A 43 20.32 -5.90 -5.04
CA GLY A 43 20.41 -6.27 -3.63
C GLY A 43 19.73 -5.24 -2.71
N GLY A 44 19.44 -5.65 -1.47
CA GLY A 44 18.72 -4.83 -0.50
C GLY A 44 17.19 -4.87 -0.65
N HIS A 45 16.52 -4.02 0.12
CA HIS A 45 15.06 -3.96 0.18
C HIS A 45 14.50 -2.54 0.08
N MET A 46 13.44 -2.40 -0.72
CA MET A 46 12.59 -1.21 -0.70
C MET A 46 11.46 -1.46 0.30
N THR A 47 11.32 -0.56 1.27
CA THR A 47 10.19 -0.59 2.21
C THR A 47 9.09 0.35 1.74
N HIS A 48 7.85 -0.06 1.94
CA HIS A 48 6.68 0.71 1.54
C HIS A 48 5.71 0.89 2.69
N ARG A 49 5.06 2.05 2.68
CA ARG A 49 3.88 2.36 3.48
C ARG A 49 2.78 2.81 2.53
N ALA A 50 1.64 2.14 2.57
CA ALA A 50 0.48 2.55 1.79
C ALA A 50 -0.66 3.00 2.72
N VAL A 51 -1.38 4.03 2.29
CA VAL A 51 -2.55 4.57 3.00
C VAL A 51 -3.75 4.45 2.07
N TRP A 52 -4.66 3.57 2.43
CA TRP A 52 -5.94 3.40 1.75
C TRP A 52 -7.02 4.17 2.52
N LYS A 53 -7.69 5.12 1.87
CA LYS A 53 -8.77 5.90 2.48
C LYS A 53 -10.10 5.64 1.77
N ILE A 54 -11.13 5.37 2.56
CA ILE A 54 -12.51 5.31 2.10
C ILE A 54 -13.08 6.71 2.30
N VAL A 55 -13.17 7.48 1.21
CA VAL A 55 -13.62 8.89 1.25
C VAL A 55 -15.14 8.93 1.37
N ASP A 56 -15.84 8.21 0.50
CA ASP A 56 -17.29 8.07 0.49
C ASP A 56 -17.70 6.72 -0.13
N SER A 57 -19.00 6.53 -0.43
CA SER A 57 -19.53 5.27 -0.99
C SER A 57 -19.06 4.95 -2.42
N ASN A 58 -18.52 5.94 -3.12
CA ASN A 58 -18.13 5.90 -4.53
C ASN A 58 -16.66 6.25 -4.75
N THR A 59 -15.95 6.79 -3.75
CA THR A 59 -14.59 7.29 -3.88
C THR A 59 -13.66 6.68 -2.82
N GLN A 60 -12.50 6.21 -3.27
CA GLN A 60 -11.42 5.76 -2.40
C GLN A 60 -10.08 6.28 -2.92
N THR A 61 -9.12 6.55 -2.03
CA THR A 61 -7.76 6.91 -2.42
C THR A 61 -6.75 5.89 -1.91
N PHE A 62 -5.66 5.74 -2.65
CA PHE A 62 -4.55 4.88 -2.30
C PHE A 62 -3.24 5.61 -2.58
N ASP A 63 -2.55 5.96 -1.51
CA ASP A 63 -1.25 6.62 -1.56
C ASP A 63 -0.16 5.62 -1.15
N MET A 64 0.85 5.43 -1.98
CA MET A 64 1.99 4.59 -1.67
C MET A 64 3.25 5.43 -1.52
N TYR A 65 3.98 5.16 -0.45
CA TYR A 65 5.25 5.78 -0.13
C TYR A 65 6.32 4.69 -0.10
N GLY A 66 7.45 4.97 -0.74
CA GLY A 66 8.58 4.07 -0.86
C GLY A 66 9.84 4.66 -0.24
N THR A 67 10.67 3.81 0.36
CA THR A 67 11.97 4.18 0.94
C THR A 67 13.01 3.11 0.61
N HIS A 68 14.10 3.52 -0.05
CA HIS A 68 15.31 2.71 -0.21
C HIS A 68 16.08 2.65 1.13
N GLU A 69 16.98 1.67 1.32
CA GLU A 69 17.63 1.39 2.63
C GLU A 69 18.15 2.59 3.43
N HIS A 70 18.59 3.66 2.75
CA HIS A 70 19.07 4.90 3.38
C HIS A 70 18.39 6.17 2.84
N GLY A 71 17.30 6.01 2.08
CA GLY A 71 16.56 7.10 1.47
C GLY A 71 15.61 7.80 2.45
N LYS A 72 15.15 8.98 2.08
CA LYS A 72 13.94 9.56 2.68
C LYS A 72 12.72 8.90 2.06
N GLU A 73 11.68 8.75 2.87
CA GLU A 73 10.39 8.30 2.36
C GLU A 73 9.84 9.31 1.34
N MET A 74 9.47 8.80 0.17
CA MET A 74 8.91 9.61 -0.92
C MET A 74 7.61 9.00 -1.40
N LYS A 75 6.67 9.84 -1.84
CA LYS A 75 5.44 9.38 -2.46
C LYS A 75 5.78 8.84 -3.85
N VAL A 76 5.51 7.56 -4.07
CA VAL A 76 5.80 6.86 -5.34
C VAL A 76 4.55 6.62 -6.15
N MET A 77 3.37 6.67 -5.53
CA MET A 77 2.09 6.45 -6.21
C MET A 77 0.95 7.19 -5.52
N GLU A 78 0.01 7.67 -6.32
CA GLU A 78 -1.30 8.17 -5.92
C GLU A 78 -2.35 7.58 -6.86
N ILE A 79 -3.40 6.97 -6.32
CA ILE A 79 -4.55 6.49 -7.09
C ILE A 79 -5.83 7.00 -6.44
N THR A 80 -6.74 7.51 -7.27
CA THR A 80 -8.13 7.74 -6.88
C THR A 80 -9.00 6.71 -7.61
N TYR A 81 -9.65 5.84 -6.84
CA TYR A 81 -10.63 4.89 -7.33
C TYR A 81 -12.01 5.52 -7.28
N THR A 82 -12.72 5.47 -8.40
CA THR A 82 -14.13 5.87 -8.50
C THR A 82 -14.97 4.67 -8.91
N ARG A 83 -16.16 4.55 -8.31
CA ARG A 83 -17.14 3.53 -8.69
C ARG A 83 -17.59 3.78 -10.13
N LYS A 84 -17.54 2.74 -10.96
CA LYS A 84 -18.16 2.77 -12.30
C LYS A 84 -19.67 2.99 -12.16
N GLN A 85 -20.20 3.97 -12.89
CA GLN A 85 -21.64 4.23 -12.99
C GLN A 85 -22.31 3.26 -13.97
#